data_AF-A0A7W2YLH8-F1
#
_entry.id   AF-A0A7W2YLH8-F1
#
_cell.length_a   1.000
_cell.length_b   1.000
_cell.length_c   1.000
_cell.angle_alpha   90.00
_cell.angle_beta   90.00
_cell.angle_gamma   90.00
#
_symmetry.space_group_name_H-M   'P 1'
#
loop_
_entity.id
_entity.type
_entity.pdbx_description
1 polymer ?
#
loop_
_entity_poly.entity_id
_entity_poly.type
_entity_poly.pdbx_seq_one_letter_code
_entity_poly.pdbx_strand_id
1 'polypeptide(L)'
;MIKYSFKLITILFLLVTSSAFAGYIETDLTEDTYITYGGYDWTWASPVNTSVYKSTDFSQSYENIFKDADSRTGWMTFISGSDLDNIFRELTLVDFTNNGRIIHSAQYWNSFFTEVDSNNFHRRKGVKLGDSASVFNDYETFYVRSSVAQAPAVVPEPTTLFIFGAGLLGFALRKRKIK
;
A
#
# COMPACT_ATOMS: atom_id res chain seq x y z
N MET A 1 48.08 4.60 -23.86
CA MET A 1 47.07 3.53 -23.64
C MET A 1 45.95 3.95 -22.68
N ILE A 2 46.23 4.68 -21.60
CA ILE A 2 45.24 5.20 -20.60
C ILE A 2 44.04 5.96 -21.21
N LYS A 3 44.23 6.73 -22.30
CA LYS A 3 43.15 7.54 -22.91
C LYS A 3 42.02 6.73 -23.56
N TYR A 4 42.30 5.51 -24.00
CA TYR A 4 41.30 4.62 -24.60
C TYR A 4 40.63 3.73 -23.54
N SER A 5 41.39 3.33 -22.51
CA SER A 5 40.88 2.59 -21.36
C SER A 5 39.80 3.35 -20.61
N PHE A 6 39.95 4.67 -20.42
CA PHE A 6 38.96 5.49 -19.72
C PHE A 6 37.63 5.58 -20.47
N LYS A 7 37.66 5.75 -21.81
CA LYS A 7 36.45 5.77 -22.65
C LYS A 7 35.71 4.43 -22.63
N LEU A 8 36.46 3.33 -22.63
CA LEU A 8 35.90 1.98 -22.61
C LEU A 8 35.25 1.67 -21.26
N ILE A 9 35.83 2.15 -20.16
CA ILE A 9 35.25 2.08 -18.82
C ILE A 9 33.95 2.89 -18.72
N THR A 10 33.89 4.11 -19.28
CA THR A 10 32.66 4.94 -19.25
C THR A 10 31.50 4.28 -20.00
N ILE A 11 31.76 3.67 -21.15
CA ILE A 11 30.74 2.94 -21.92
C ILE A 11 30.28 1.70 -21.16
N LEU A 12 31.20 0.99 -20.50
CA LEU A 12 30.86 -0.18 -19.69
C LEU A 12 29.96 0.19 -18.51
N PHE A 13 30.18 1.34 -17.85
CA PHE A 13 29.32 1.81 -16.76
C PHE A 13 27.91 2.23 -17.21
N LEU A 14 27.75 2.74 -18.43
CA LEU A 14 26.44 3.08 -19.00
C LEU A 14 25.61 1.83 -19.38
N LEU A 15 26.26 0.69 -19.61
CA LEU A 15 25.59 -0.58 -19.94
C LEU A 15 25.04 -1.32 -18.71
N VAL A 16 25.35 -0.87 -17.49
CA VAL A 16 24.85 -1.46 -16.22
C VAL A 16 23.63 -0.71 -15.68
N THR A 17 23.08 0.27 -16.42
CA THR A 17 21.85 0.94 -16.00
C THR A 17 20.68 0.00 -16.20
N SER A 18 20.18 -0.60 -15.11
CA SER A 18 18.89 -1.28 -15.10
C SER A 18 17.77 -0.25 -15.32
N SER A 19 16.83 -0.57 -16.20
CA SER A 19 15.56 0.15 -16.28
C SER A 19 14.79 -0.12 -14.98
N ALA A 20 14.56 0.91 -14.17
CA ALA A 20 13.63 0.83 -13.07
C ALA A 20 12.21 0.74 -13.66
N PHE A 21 11.62 -0.45 -13.63
CA PHE A 21 10.18 -0.58 -13.86
C PHE A 21 9.49 -0.15 -12.55
N ALA A 22 8.55 0.79 -12.64
CA ALA A 22 7.70 1.17 -11.52
C ALA A 22 6.77 -0.02 -11.22
N GLY A 23 7.24 -0.92 -10.35
CA GLY A 23 6.39 -1.92 -9.72
C GLY A 23 5.49 -1.26 -8.67
N TYR A 24 4.55 -2.03 -8.12
CA TYR A 24 3.71 -1.56 -7.03
C TYR A 24 4.57 -1.18 -5.81
N ILE A 25 4.13 -0.17 -5.06
CA ILE A 25 4.77 0.18 -3.79
C ILE A 25 4.43 -0.90 -2.77
N GLU A 26 5.24 -1.94 -2.63
CA GLU A 26 4.94 -3.07 -1.74
C GLU A 26 5.08 -2.75 -0.25
N THR A 27 5.68 -1.62 0.11
CA THR A 27 5.76 -1.16 1.50
C THR A 27 4.37 -0.90 2.08
N ASP A 28 4.26 -0.93 3.41
CA ASP A 28 3.05 -0.50 4.08
C ASP A 28 2.64 0.92 3.68
N LEU A 29 1.33 1.17 3.74
CA LEU A 29 0.76 2.49 3.50
C LEU A 29 1.30 3.46 4.54
N THR A 30 1.70 4.65 4.09
CA THR A 30 2.11 5.75 4.97
C THR A 30 0.89 6.37 5.63
N GLU A 31 1.06 6.95 6.82
CA GLU A 31 -0.06 7.50 7.62
C GLU A 31 -0.83 8.63 6.91
N ASP A 32 -0.26 9.25 5.86
CA ASP A 32 -0.89 10.30 5.05
C ASP A 32 -1.71 9.76 3.86
N THR A 33 -1.90 8.45 3.76
CA THR A 33 -2.64 7.78 2.66
C THR A 33 -3.96 7.16 3.09
N TYR A 34 -4.32 7.27 4.37
CA TYR A 34 -5.59 6.82 4.92
C TYR A 34 -6.06 7.76 6.03
N ILE A 35 -7.31 7.62 6.43
CA ILE A 35 -7.88 8.29 7.60
C ILE A 35 -8.30 7.25 8.63
N THR A 36 -8.31 7.63 9.91
CA THR A 36 -8.81 6.75 10.98
C THR A 36 -10.16 7.27 11.49
N TYR A 37 -11.20 6.44 11.38
CA TYR A 37 -12.55 6.76 11.85
C TYR A 37 -13.30 5.51 12.27
N GLY A 38 -14.05 5.59 13.39
CA GLY A 38 -14.85 4.46 13.88
C GLY A 38 -14.02 3.23 14.31
N GLY A 39 -12.73 3.41 14.62
CA GLY A 39 -11.81 2.30 14.95
C GLY A 39 -11.16 1.64 13.72
N TYR A 40 -11.42 2.15 12.52
CA TYR A 40 -10.89 1.62 11.27
C TYR A 40 -10.05 2.65 10.53
N ASP A 41 -9.08 2.16 9.77
CA ASP A 41 -8.37 2.96 8.78
C ASP A 41 -9.06 2.78 7.43
N TRP A 42 -9.41 3.89 6.79
CA TRP A 42 -10.10 3.93 5.49
C TRP A 42 -9.17 4.56 4.46
N THR A 43 -9.02 3.91 3.31
CA THR A 43 -8.25 4.47 2.21
C THR A 43 -9.04 4.46 0.91
N TRP A 44 -8.86 5.52 0.15
CA TRP A 44 -9.33 5.61 -1.22
C TRP A 44 -8.33 4.90 -2.13
N ALA A 45 -8.70 3.69 -2.55
CA ALA A 45 -7.81 2.74 -3.17
C ALA A 45 -7.72 2.89 -4.69
N SER A 46 -8.77 3.36 -5.39
CA SER A 46 -8.75 3.47 -6.86
C SER A 46 -9.88 4.36 -7.40
N PRO A 47 -9.69 5.05 -8.56
CA PRO A 47 -10.77 5.69 -9.31
C PRO A 47 -11.66 4.73 -10.11
N VAL A 48 -11.34 3.43 -10.06
CA VAL A 48 -12.13 2.39 -10.72
C VAL A 48 -12.50 1.30 -9.73
N ASN A 49 -13.51 0.52 -10.07
CA ASN A 49 -13.95 -0.62 -9.26
C ASN A 49 -13.94 -1.96 -10.02
N THR A 50 -13.13 -2.09 -11.06
CA THR A 50 -12.91 -3.35 -11.78
C THR A 50 -11.45 -3.78 -11.64
N SER A 51 -11.18 -5.08 -11.70
CA SER A 51 -9.82 -5.62 -11.58
C SER A 51 -8.93 -5.22 -12.75
N VAL A 52 -9.49 -5.14 -13.96
CA VAL A 52 -8.78 -4.73 -15.17
C VAL A 52 -9.57 -3.62 -15.86
N TYR A 53 -9.07 -2.39 -15.77
CA TYR A 53 -9.63 -1.26 -16.50
C TYR A 53 -8.81 -1.00 -17.76
N LYS A 54 -9.49 -0.93 -18.91
CA LYS A 54 -8.88 -0.58 -20.19
C LYS A 54 -9.62 0.60 -20.77
N SER A 55 -8.89 1.63 -21.17
CA SER A 55 -9.44 2.78 -21.89
C SER A 55 -8.49 3.19 -23.01
N THR A 56 -9.06 3.86 -24.01
CA THR A 56 -8.32 4.39 -25.14
C THR A 56 -8.67 5.85 -25.28
N ASP A 57 -7.67 6.71 -25.12
CA ASP A 57 -7.84 8.15 -25.29
C ASP A 57 -6.95 8.67 -26.41
N PHE A 58 -7.54 9.38 -27.37
CA PHE A 58 -6.88 10.00 -28.54
C PHE A 58 -5.67 9.23 -29.14
N SER A 59 -5.79 7.91 -29.29
CA SER A 59 -4.79 6.94 -29.84
C SER A 59 -3.85 6.24 -28.84
N GLN A 60 -3.96 6.50 -27.54
CA GLN A 60 -3.22 5.77 -26.50
C GLN A 60 -4.17 4.87 -25.73
N SER A 61 -3.91 3.56 -25.76
CA SER A 61 -4.57 2.60 -24.89
C SER A 61 -3.75 2.44 -23.62
N TYR A 62 -4.41 2.52 -22.47
CA TYR A 62 -3.81 2.22 -21.19
C TYR A 62 -4.63 1.15 -20.47
N GLU A 63 -3.91 0.38 -19.65
CA GLU A 63 -4.46 -0.70 -18.86
C GLU A 63 -4.06 -0.50 -17.40
N ASN A 64 -5.05 -0.53 -16.52
CA ASN A 64 -4.86 -0.50 -15.08
C ASN A 64 -5.26 -1.84 -14.48
N ILE A 65 -4.33 -2.47 -13.77
CA ILE A 65 -4.57 -3.61 -12.91
C ILE A 65 -4.79 -3.08 -11.50
N PHE A 66 -6.01 -3.24 -10.99
CA PHE A 66 -6.38 -2.89 -9.62
C PHE A 66 -6.32 -4.13 -8.73
N LYS A 67 -5.44 -4.13 -7.73
CA LYS A 67 -5.21 -5.24 -6.79
C LYS A 67 -6.35 -5.36 -5.78
N ASP A 68 -6.61 -6.58 -5.33
CA ASP A 68 -7.60 -6.84 -4.29
C ASP A 68 -7.11 -6.35 -2.92
N ALA A 69 -8.03 -6.07 -2.01
CA ALA A 69 -7.70 -5.55 -0.69
C ALA A 69 -6.75 -6.48 0.08
N ASP A 70 -6.95 -7.80 -0.04
CA ASP A 70 -6.17 -8.84 0.62
C ASP A 70 -4.74 -9.00 0.08
N SER A 71 -4.40 -8.31 -1.01
CA SER A 71 -3.01 -8.18 -1.46
C SER A 71 -2.11 -7.46 -0.44
N ARG A 72 -2.71 -6.81 0.57
CA ARG A 72 -2.02 -6.25 1.73
C ARG A 72 -2.63 -6.75 3.03
N THR A 73 -1.77 -7.12 3.97
CA THR A 73 -2.19 -7.65 5.27
C THR A 73 -3.11 -6.68 6.00
N GLY A 74 -4.27 -7.20 6.44
CA GLY A 74 -5.24 -6.48 7.27
C GLY A 74 -6.27 -5.65 6.50
N TRP A 75 -6.04 -5.35 5.22
CA TRP A 75 -6.99 -4.62 4.38
C TRP A 75 -8.10 -5.55 3.87
N MET A 76 -9.32 -5.04 3.82
CA MET A 76 -10.52 -5.77 3.41
C MET A 76 -11.49 -4.89 2.63
N THR A 77 -12.39 -5.54 1.90
CA THR A 77 -13.56 -4.94 1.26
C THR A 77 -14.75 -4.89 2.22
N PHE A 78 -15.74 -4.06 1.93
CA PHE A 78 -17.01 -4.01 2.66
C PHE A 78 -18.20 -3.88 1.71
N ILE A 79 -19.30 -4.55 2.03
CA ILE A 79 -20.50 -4.60 1.19
C ILE A 79 -21.54 -3.57 1.63
N SER A 80 -22.34 -3.07 0.68
CA SER A 80 -23.45 -2.16 0.97
C SER A 80 -24.41 -2.76 2.01
N GLY A 81 -24.76 -1.98 3.03
CA GLY A 81 -25.65 -2.40 4.12
C GLY A 81 -24.98 -3.17 5.27
N SER A 82 -23.66 -3.39 5.21
CA SER A 82 -22.90 -3.91 6.37
C SER A 82 -22.67 -2.83 7.44
N ASP A 83 -22.27 -3.24 8.65
CA ASP A 83 -21.88 -2.29 9.71
C ASP A 83 -20.75 -1.35 9.28
N LEU A 84 -19.79 -1.87 8.51
CA LEU A 84 -18.71 -1.07 7.91
C LEU A 84 -19.25 -0.07 6.89
N ASP A 85 -20.24 -0.44 6.07
CA ASP A 85 -20.88 0.51 5.14
C ASP A 85 -21.63 1.61 5.89
N ASN A 86 -22.24 1.31 7.05
CA ASN A 86 -22.90 2.32 7.87
C ASN A 86 -21.90 3.34 8.43
N ILE A 87 -20.76 2.88 8.96
CA ILE A 87 -19.67 3.78 9.41
C ILE A 87 -19.13 4.58 8.23
N PHE A 88 -18.91 3.94 7.08
CA PHE A 88 -18.37 4.58 5.88
C PHE A 88 -19.29 5.69 5.34
N ARG A 89 -20.60 5.56 5.49
CA ARG A 89 -21.58 6.58 5.06
C ARG A 89 -21.50 7.88 5.85
N GLU A 90 -20.97 7.83 7.08
CA GLU A 90 -20.74 9.03 7.90
C GLU A 90 -19.58 9.88 7.36
N LEU A 91 -18.62 9.24 6.68
CA LEU A 91 -17.49 9.92 6.06
C LEU A 91 -17.93 10.70 4.83
N THR A 92 -17.26 11.82 4.56
CA THR A 92 -17.49 12.71 3.43
C THR A 92 -16.17 13.00 2.70
N LEU A 93 -16.22 13.70 1.58
CA LEU A 93 -15.00 14.11 0.87
C LEU A 93 -14.08 14.98 1.75
N VAL A 94 -14.66 15.75 2.68
CA VAL A 94 -13.90 16.62 3.59
C VAL A 94 -12.98 15.80 4.49
N ASP A 95 -13.43 14.64 4.96
CA ASP A 95 -12.62 13.76 5.81
C ASP A 95 -11.39 13.24 5.07
N PHE A 96 -11.51 13.01 3.76
CA PHE A 96 -10.41 12.62 2.87
C PHE A 96 -9.65 13.81 2.27
N THR A 97 -9.76 15.02 2.83
CA THR A 97 -9.07 16.22 2.33
C THR A 97 -8.27 16.89 3.44
N ASN A 98 -6.97 17.05 3.22
CA ASN A 98 -6.07 17.77 4.13
C ASN A 98 -5.36 18.91 3.39
N ASN A 99 -5.60 20.16 3.80
CA ASN A 99 -5.03 21.36 3.18
C ASN A 99 -5.18 21.39 1.64
N GLY A 100 -6.34 20.93 1.13
CA GLY A 100 -6.63 20.88 -0.30
C GLY A 100 -6.02 19.69 -1.05
N ARG A 101 -5.24 18.81 -0.38
CA ARG A 101 -4.76 17.55 -0.94
C ARG A 101 -5.71 16.41 -0.54
N ILE A 102 -6.05 15.56 -1.50
CA ILE A 102 -6.84 14.36 -1.25
C ILE A 102 -5.96 13.28 -0.58
N ILE A 103 -6.49 12.65 0.46
CA ILE A 103 -5.91 11.49 1.15
C ILE A 103 -6.37 10.24 0.42
N HIS A 104 -5.43 9.54 -0.23
CA HIS A 104 -5.70 8.31 -0.98
C HIS A 104 -4.45 7.44 -1.04
N SER A 105 -4.61 6.21 -1.54
CA SER A 105 -3.52 5.25 -1.73
C SER A 105 -3.51 4.63 -3.13
N ALA A 106 -4.09 5.27 -4.14
CA ALA A 106 -4.16 4.77 -5.52
C ALA A 106 -2.89 4.06 -6.03
N GLN A 107 -1.73 4.69 -5.90
CA GLN A 107 -0.43 4.12 -6.31
C GLN A 107 -0.03 2.78 -5.65
N TYR A 108 -0.63 2.44 -4.50
CA TYR A 108 -0.36 1.19 -3.78
C TYR A 108 -1.17 0.01 -4.33
N TRP A 109 -2.25 0.27 -5.06
CA TRP A 109 -3.20 -0.74 -5.51
C TRP A 109 -3.34 -0.84 -7.02
N ASN A 110 -2.89 0.18 -7.75
CA ASN A 110 -3.11 0.32 -9.18
C ASN A 110 -1.78 0.27 -9.94
N SER A 111 -1.74 -0.41 -11.10
CA SER A 111 -0.54 -0.45 -11.94
C SER A 111 -0.31 0.85 -12.71
N PHE A 112 -1.37 1.64 -12.92
CA PHE A 112 -1.33 2.83 -13.75
C PHE A 112 -1.83 4.07 -13.01
N PHE A 113 -2.96 3.99 -12.30
CA PHE A 113 -3.50 5.15 -11.59
C PHE A 113 -2.69 5.49 -10.34
N THR A 114 -2.18 6.72 -10.28
CA THR A 114 -1.50 7.26 -9.10
C THR A 114 -2.38 8.21 -8.29
N GLU A 115 -3.52 8.60 -8.82
CA GLU A 115 -4.47 9.57 -8.24
C GLU A 115 -5.91 9.03 -8.26
N VAL A 116 -6.83 9.79 -7.66
CA VAL A 116 -8.26 9.51 -7.56
C VAL A 116 -9.08 10.72 -8.02
N ASP A 117 -10.35 10.54 -8.39
CA ASP A 117 -11.19 11.65 -8.87
C ASP A 117 -12.17 12.13 -7.79
N SER A 118 -11.85 13.26 -7.16
CA SER A 118 -12.70 13.93 -6.17
C SER A 118 -14.11 14.24 -6.67
N ASN A 119 -14.29 14.48 -7.97
CA ASN A 119 -15.60 14.79 -8.54
C ASN A 119 -16.54 13.57 -8.50
N ASN A 120 -15.97 12.37 -8.52
CA ASN A 120 -16.71 11.11 -8.50
C ASN A 120 -16.86 10.51 -7.10
N PHE A 121 -16.44 11.19 -6.03
CA PHE A 121 -16.57 10.69 -4.64
C PHE A 121 -17.98 10.21 -4.29
N HIS A 122 -19.02 10.84 -4.85
CA HIS A 122 -20.42 10.45 -4.65
C HIS A 122 -20.75 9.03 -5.17
N ARG A 123 -19.90 8.47 -6.04
CA ARG A 123 -19.99 7.11 -6.60
C ARG A 123 -19.17 6.09 -5.82
N ARG A 124 -18.74 6.40 -4.60
CA ARG A 124 -17.88 5.54 -3.78
C ARG A 124 -18.45 4.13 -3.50
N LYS A 125 -17.57 3.13 -3.48
CA LYS A 125 -17.88 1.70 -3.22
C LYS A 125 -16.80 1.03 -2.37
N GLY A 126 -17.19 0.06 -1.54
CA GLY A 126 -16.28 -0.79 -0.76
C GLY A 126 -15.89 -2.12 -1.42
N VAL A 127 -16.39 -2.38 -2.63
CA VAL A 127 -16.18 -3.63 -3.38
C VAL A 127 -15.95 -3.32 -4.85
N LYS A 128 -15.19 -4.21 -5.51
CA LYS A 128 -15.11 -4.24 -6.96
C LYS A 128 -16.40 -4.79 -7.56
N LEU A 129 -16.84 -4.22 -8.67
CA LEU A 129 -17.76 -4.87 -9.57
C LEU A 129 -16.95 -5.89 -10.37
N GLY A 130 -17.43 -7.15 -10.42
CA GLY A 130 -16.80 -8.17 -11.25
C GLY A 130 -16.70 -7.71 -12.70
N ASP A 131 -15.79 -8.32 -13.47
CA ASP A 131 -15.39 -7.93 -14.83
C ASP A 131 -16.53 -7.89 -15.89
N SER A 132 -17.77 -8.18 -15.49
CA SER A 132 -18.97 -8.17 -16.32
C SER A 132 -19.75 -6.84 -16.29
N ALA A 133 -19.32 -5.83 -15.53
CA ALA A 133 -20.00 -4.53 -15.49
C ALA A 133 -19.62 -3.65 -16.68
N SER A 134 -20.64 -3.28 -17.45
CA SER A 134 -20.53 -2.56 -18.71
C SER A 134 -20.28 -1.05 -18.53
N VAL A 135 -19.32 -0.53 -19.32
CA VAL A 135 -19.21 0.83 -19.88
C VAL A 135 -19.01 2.02 -18.92
N PHE A 136 -19.35 1.93 -17.64
CA PHE A 136 -19.05 2.98 -16.66
C PHE A 136 -18.30 2.40 -15.47
N ASN A 137 -16.97 2.34 -15.57
CA ASN A 137 -16.10 1.81 -14.53
C ASN A 137 -15.54 2.90 -13.60
N ASP A 138 -16.04 4.13 -13.74
CA ASP A 138 -15.62 5.32 -12.98
C ASP A 138 -16.33 5.34 -11.62
N TYR A 139 -15.88 4.45 -10.74
CA TYR A 139 -16.34 4.33 -9.38
C TYR A 139 -15.14 4.39 -8.44
N GLU A 140 -15.28 5.23 -7.43
CA GLU A 140 -14.25 5.45 -6.42
C GLU A 140 -14.25 4.28 -5.42
N THR A 141 -13.22 3.44 -5.45
CA THR A 141 -13.15 2.26 -4.58
C THR A 141 -12.37 2.54 -3.31
N PHE A 142 -12.92 2.10 -2.19
CA PHE A 142 -12.34 2.25 -0.85
C PHE A 142 -12.06 0.89 -0.22
N TYR A 143 -10.95 0.79 0.48
CA TYR A 143 -10.62 -0.33 1.35
C TYR A 143 -10.54 0.12 2.80
N VAL A 144 -10.69 -0.85 3.69
CA VAL A 144 -10.71 -0.62 5.13
C VAL A 144 -9.83 -1.64 5.83
N ARG A 145 -9.23 -1.27 6.96
CA ARG A 145 -8.63 -2.21 7.92
C ARG A 145 -8.98 -1.80 9.34
N SER A 146 -8.90 -2.73 10.29
CA SER A 146 -8.93 -2.34 11.70
C SER A 146 -7.70 -1.49 12.01
N SER A 147 -7.89 -0.37 12.71
CA SER A 147 -6.78 0.50 13.10
C SER A 147 -5.87 -0.22 14.11
N VAL A 148 -4.57 0.10 14.11
CA VAL A 148 -3.59 -0.51 15.02
C VAL A 148 -3.97 -0.32 16.50
N ALA A 149 -4.77 0.70 16.83
CA ALA A 149 -5.32 0.89 18.17
C ALA A 149 -6.22 -0.27 18.65
N GLN A 150 -6.75 -1.10 17.73
CA GLN A 150 -7.52 -2.30 18.03
C GLN A 150 -6.74 -3.62 17.85
N ALA A 151 -5.58 -3.61 17.18
CA ALA A 151 -4.75 -4.80 17.06
C ALA A 151 -3.98 -5.03 18.38
N PRO A 152 -4.02 -6.24 18.98
CA PRO A 152 -3.15 -6.54 20.11
C PRO A 152 -1.70 -6.35 19.66
N ALA A 153 -0.98 -5.46 20.33
CA ALA A 153 0.41 -5.19 20.03
C ALA A 153 1.20 -6.51 20.02
N VAL A 154 1.71 -6.92 18.86
CA VAL A 154 2.67 -8.01 18.76
C VAL A 154 3.98 -7.44 19.28
N VAL A 155 4.17 -7.54 20.60
CA VAL A 155 5.43 -7.18 21.26
C VAL A 155 6.48 -8.16 20.75
N PRO A 156 7.49 -7.71 19.97
CA PRO A 156 8.59 -8.58 19.60
C PRO A 156 9.23 -9.10 20.89
N GLU A 157 9.46 -10.41 20.98
CA GLU A 157 10.08 -11.00 22.16
C GLU A 157 11.36 -10.21 22.50
N PRO A 158 11.50 -9.68 23.73
CA PRO A 158 12.60 -8.80 24.05
C PRO A 158 13.90 -9.57 23.89
N THR A 159 14.79 -9.06 23.02
CA THR A 159 16.15 -9.58 22.80
C THR A 159 16.95 -9.66 24.11
N THR A 160 16.48 -8.97 25.16
CA THR A 160 16.91 -9.08 26.54
C THR A 160 16.92 -10.51 27.07
N LEU A 161 15.91 -11.34 26.76
CA LEU A 161 15.87 -12.75 27.19
C LEU A 161 17.01 -13.55 26.55
N PHE A 162 17.28 -13.30 25.26
CA PHE A 162 18.38 -13.93 24.55
C PHE A 162 19.75 -13.51 25.11
N ILE A 163 19.97 -12.21 25.33
CA ILE A 163 21.21 -11.68 25.90
C ILE A 163 21.41 -12.19 27.34
N PHE A 164 20.35 -12.24 28.14
CA PHE A 164 20.40 -12.75 29.51
C PHE A 164 20.70 -14.25 29.55
N GLY A 165 20.07 -15.05 28.67
CA GLY A 165 20.35 -16.47 28.52
C GLY A 165 21.79 -16.74 28.06
N ALA A 166 22.29 -16.01 27.07
CA ALA A 166 23.67 -16.10 26.61
C ALA A 166 24.68 -15.71 27.72
N GLY A 167 24.36 -14.68 28.52
CA GLY A 167 25.14 -14.28 29.68
C GLY A 167 25.24 -15.39 30.74
N LEU A 168 24.11 -15.99 31.12
CA LEU A 168 24.06 -17.11 32.08
C LEU A 168 24.85 -18.33 31.58
N LEU A 169 24.72 -18.68 30.30
CA LEU A 169 25.50 -19.76 29.68
C LEU A 169 27.00 -19.45 29.72
N GLY A 170 27.39 -18.20 29.40
CA GLY A 170 28.77 -17.75 29.52
C GLY A 170 29.32 -17.84 30.94
N PHE A 171 28.51 -17.53 31.96
CA PHE A 171 28.87 -17.70 33.36
C PHE A 171 29.00 -19.16 33.78
N ALA A 172 28.07 -20.02 33.36
CA ALA A 172 28.09 -21.45 33.67
C ALA A 172 29.30 -22.17 33.04
N LEU A 173 29.72 -21.76 31.85
CA LEU A 173 30.86 -22.33 31.13
C LEU A 173 32.22 -21.75 31.59
N ARG A 174 32.22 -20.68 32.39
CA ARG A 174 33.45 -20.08 32.92
C ARG A 174 34.05 -20.99 34.00
N LYS A 175 34.98 -21.87 33.61
CA LYS A 175 35.85 -22.56 34.57
C LYS A 175 36.65 -21.52 35.37
N ARG A 176 36.38 -21.45 36.68
CA ARG A 176 37.17 -20.69 37.65
C ARG A 176 38.62 -21.19 37.59
N LYS A 177 39.52 -20.43 36.96
CA LYS A 177 40.95 -20.57 37.26
C LYS A 177 41.19 -19.89 38.60
N ILE A 178 41.07 -20.66 39.67
CA ILE A 178 41.61 -20.28 40.98
C ILE A 178 43.12 -20.51 40.88
N LYS A 179 43.89 -19.44 41.01
CA LYS A 179 45.32 -19.47 41.32
C LYS A 179 45.50 -18.82 42.67
#